data_AF-A0A329XM15-F1
#
_entry.id   AF-A0A329XM15-F1
#
_cell.length_a   1.000
_cell.length_b   1.000
_cell.length_c   1.000
_cell.angle_alpha   90.00
_cell.angle_beta   90.00
_cell.angle_gamma   90.00
#
_symmetry.space_group_name_H-M   'P 1'
#
loop_
_entity.id
_entity.type
_entity.pdbx_description
1 polymer ?
#
loop_
_entity_poly.entity_id
_entity_poly.type
_entity_poly.pdbx_seq_one_letter_code
_entity_poly.pdbx_strand_id
1 'polypeptide(L)'
;MSQQSLFRRTAVRVAWAGGVIAAVALIAGALAGGGAWAGAAWGALTGVLLTVVTVIALLIPWDRFPMLASAGVMVSFAAKILVVIGVVLVLGAHRGALAPGWFFCAFAAVLLGVTVVEVVSLGSGSHAPSGRPAGNNSDDKT
;
A
#
# COMPACT_ATOMS: atom_id res chain seq x y z
N MET A 1 10.16 4.86 19.65
CA MET A 1 10.15 5.14 18.19
C MET A 1 8.89 5.95 17.90
N SER A 2 8.97 7.11 17.24
CA SER A 2 7.78 7.95 17.02
C SER A 2 6.83 7.28 16.01
N GLN A 3 5.51 7.45 16.18
CA GLN A 3 4.49 6.93 15.25
C GLN A 3 4.84 7.29 13.80
N GLN A 4 5.13 8.56 13.53
CA GLN A 4 5.55 9.05 12.22
C GLN A 4 6.76 8.30 11.62
N SER A 5 7.74 7.89 12.43
CA SER A 5 8.89 7.11 11.95
C SER A 5 8.51 5.66 11.56
N LEU A 6 7.52 5.06 12.23
CA LEU A 6 6.96 3.76 11.87
C LEU A 6 6.19 3.87 10.55
N PHE A 7 5.30 4.86 10.42
CA PHE A 7 4.54 5.12 9.19
C PHE A 7 5.45 5.35 7.97
N ARG A 8 6.52 6.16 8.11
CA ARG A 8 7.49 6.39 7.03
C ARG A 8 8.23 5.12 6.64
N ARG A 9 8.61 4.28 7.61
CA ARG A 9 9.27 2.99 7.34
C ARG A 9 8.33 2.00 6.67
N THR A 10 7.08 1.94 7.11
CA THR A 10 6.01 1.16 6.46
C THR A 10 5.80 1.62 5.03
N ALA A 11 5.73 2.93 4.79
CA ALA A 11 5.57 3.51 3.44
C ALA A 11 6.69 3.05 2.49
N VAL A 12 7.95 3.07 2.96
CA VAL A 12 9.10 2.58 2.17
C VAL A 12 8.98 1.08 1.88
N ARG A 13 8.61 0.26 2.88
CA ARG A 13 8.44 -1.19 2.69
C ARG A 13 7.31 -1.52 1.71
N VAL A 14 6.19 -0.81 1.83
CA VAL A 14 5.04 -0.92 0.93
C VAL A 14 5.42 -0.53 -0.50
N ALA A 15 6.14 0.57 -0.67
CA ALA A 15 6.63 1.00 -1.99
C ALA A 15 7.54 -0.06 -2.63
N TRP A 16 8.50 -0.61 -1.87
CA TRP A 16 9.38 -1.67 -2.34
C TRP A 16 8.61 -2.95 -2.67
N ALA A 17 7.73 -3.40 -1.78
CA ALA A 17 6.95 -4.62 -2.00
C ALA A 17 6.06 -4.50 -3.24
N GLY A 18 5.34 -3.39 -3.38
CA GLY A 18 4.50 -3.15 -4.56
C GLY A 18 5.33 -3.12 -5.85
N GLY A 19 6.49 -2.45 -5.83
CA GLY A 19 7.40 -2.40 -6.98
C GLY A 19 7.97 -3.77 -7.37
N VAL A 20 8.43 -4.56 -6.39
CA VAL A 20 8.98 -5.91 -6.62
C VAL A 20 7.90 -6.85 -7.15
N ILE A 21 6.71 -6.86 -6.53
CA ILE A 21 5.62 -7.75 -6.97
C ILE A 21 5.14 -7.35 -8.37
N ALA A 22 5.04 -6.05 -8.65
CA ALA A 22 4.69 -5.57 -10.00
C ALA A 22 5.74 -6.00 -11.03
N ALA A 23 7.03 -5.89 -10.72
CA ALA A 23 8.10 -6.34 -11.60
C ALA A 23 8.02 -7.86 -11.87
N VAL A 24 7.79 -8.67 -10.83
CA VAL A 24 7.59 -10.12 -10.98
C VAL A 24 6.38 -10.44 -11.84
N ALA A 25 5.25 -9.73 -11.64
CA ALA A 25 4.05 -9.92 -12.44
C ALA A 25 4.27 -9.55 -13.92
N LEU A 26 5.04 -8.48 -14.19
CA LEU A 26 5.42 -8.10 -15.55
C LEU A 26 6.30 -9.15 -16.21
N ILE A 27 7.30 -9.69 -15.49
CA ILE A 27 8.16 -10.77 -15.99
C ILE A 27 7.31 -12.00 -16.31
N ALA A 28 6.40 -12.40 -15.42
CA ALA A 28 5.50 -13.52 -15.64
C ALA A 28 4.60 -13.33 -16.88
N GLY A 29 4.03 -12.14 -17.06
CA GLY A 29 3.24 -11.81 -18.24
C GLY A 29 4.05 -11.78 -19.54
N ALA A 30 5.29 -11.30 -19.48
CA ALA A 30 6.21 -11.29 -20.63
C ALA A 30 6.58 -12.72 -21.06
N LEU A 31 6.85 -13.60 -20.09
CA LEU A 31 7.14 -15.01 -20.33
C LEU A 31 5.92 -15.77 -20.90
N ALA A 32 4.70 -15.39 -20.51
CA ALA A 32 3.47 -15.99 -21.01
C ALA A 32 3.08 -15.53 -22.43
N GLY A 33 3.47 -14.31 -22.83
CA GLY A 33 3.31 -13.79 -24.19
C GLY A 33 1.88 -13.40 -24.60
N GLY A 34 1.75 -12.81 -25.79
CA GLY A 34 0.45 -12.42 -26.37
C GLY A 34 -0.37 -11.49 -25.47
N GLY A 35 -1.68 -11.75 -25.34
CA GLY A 35 -2.59 -10.97 -24.50
C GLY A 35 -2.30 -11.06 -22.99
N ALA A 36 -1.43 -11.98 -22.55
CA ALA A 36 -1.00 -12.11 -21.15
C ALA A 36 -0.12 -10.94 -20.71
N TRP A 37 0.79 -10.48 -21.58
CA TRP A 37 1.63 -9.30 -21.31
C TRP A 37 0.76 -8.07 -21.06
N ALA A 38 -0.18 -7.80 -21.96
CA ALA A 38 -1.08 -6.66 -21.82
C ALA A 38 -1.91 -6.77 -20.54
N GLY A 39 -2.50 -7.93 -20.25
CA GLY A 39 -3.24 -8.17 -19.02
C GLY A 39 -2.39 -7.91 -17.77
N ALA A 40 -1.22 -8.55 -17.69
CA ALA A 40 -0.31 -8.41 -16.56
C ALA A 40 0.20 -6.97 -16.38
N ALA A 41 0.52 -6.27 -17.47
CA ALA A 41 0.96 -4.87 -17.43
C ALA A 41 -0.12 -3.94 -16.88
N TRP A 42 -1.36 -4.07 -17.34
CA TRP A 42 -2.47 -3.28 -16.82
C TRP A 42 -2.81 -3.63 -15.36
N GLY A 43 -2.76 -4.92 -15.00
CA GLY A 43 -2.98 -5.36 -13.63
C GLY A 43 -1.91 -4.83 -12.67
N ALA A 44 -0.64 -4.94 -13.06
CA ALA A 44 0.51 -4.44 -12.30
C ALA A 44 0.47 -2.90 -12.19
N LEU A 45 0.17 -2.19 -13.29
CA LEU A 45 0.02 -0.73 -13.28
C LEU A 45 -1.06 -0.28 -12.29
N THR A 46 -2.23 -0.94 -12.32
CA THR A 46 -3.33 -0.66 -11.40
C THR A 46 -2.91 -0.88 -9.95
N GLY A 47 -2.24 -2.01 -9.66
CA GLY A 47 -1.71 -2.30 -8.34
C GLY A 47 -0.70 -1.26 -7.85
N VAL A 48 0.20 -0.81 -8.73
CA VAL A 48 1.19 0.24 -8.43
C VAL A 48 0.50 1.57 -8.14
N LEU A 49 -0.50 1.98 -8.93
CA LEU A 49 -1.26 3.20 -8.68
C LEU A 49 -1.93 3.19 -7.29
N LEU A 50 -2.56 2.08 -6.91
CA LEU A 50 -3.14 1.93 -5.57
C LEU A 50 -2.06 1.93 -4.47
N THR A 51 -0.90 1.33 -4.74
CA THR A 51 0.26 1.34 -3.83
C THR A 51 0.72 2.79 -3.59
N VAL A 52 0.82 3.60 -4.64
CA VAL A 52 1.20 5.02 -4.52
C VAL A 52 0.19 5.78 -3.65
N VAL A 53 -1.11 5.57 -3.84
CA VAL A 53 -2.15 6.19 -2.98
C VAL A 53 -1.95 5.80 -1.51
N THR A 54 -1.65 4.53 -1.23
CA THR A 54 -1.36 4.06 0.14
C THR A 54 -0.08 4.69 0.69
N VAL A 55 1.01 4.76 -0.09
CA VAL A 55 2.26 5.40 0.33
C VAL A 55 2.04 6.87 0.68
N ILE A 56 1.31 7.62 -0.15
CA ILE A 56 0.99 9.03 0.12
C ILE A 56 0.19 9.14 1.43
N ALA A 57 -0.83 8.29 1.62
CA ALA A 57 -1.62 8.28 2.85
C ALA A 57 -0.76 8.01 4.09
N LEU A 58 0.22 7.10 4.02
CA LEU A 58 1.14 6.80 5.12
C LEU A 58 2.14 7.93 5.41
N LEU A 59 2.46 8.78 4.42
CA LEU A 59 3.41 9.88 4.60
C LEU A 59 2.77 11.16 5.14
N ILE A 60 1.44 11.28 5.09
CA ILE A 60 0.72 12.43 5.65
C ILE A 60 0.81 12.40 7.19
N PRO A 61 1.19 13.50 7.85
CA PRO A 61 1.32 13.57 9.31
C PRO A 61 -0.05 13.74 9.99
N TRP A 62 -0.86 12.69 10.01
CA TRP A 62 -2.20 12.68 10.61
C TRP A 62 -2.21 13.03 12.10
N ASP A 63 -1.07 12.84 12.80
CA ASP A 63 -0.89 13.22 14.20
C ASP A 63 -1.12 14.72 14.46
N ARG A 64 -0.88 15.59 13.46
CA ARG A 64 -1.14 17.04 13.58
C ARG A 64 -2.60 17.41 13.39
N PHE A 65 -3.41 16.55 12.77
CA PHE A 65 -4.80 16.83 12.42
C PHE A 65 -5.69 15.61 12.67
N PRO A 66 -5.87 15.18 13.94
CA PRO A 66 -6.62 13.96 14.27
C PRO A 66 -8.09 14.01 13.83
N MET A 67 -8.72 15.18 13.82
CA MET A 67 -10.08 15.37 13.29
C MET A 67 -10.16 15.18 11.76
N LEU A 68 -9.05 15.35 11.05
CA LEU A 68 -8.96 15.09 9.61
C LEU A 68 -8.54 13.65 9.31
N ALA A 69 -8.17 12.83 10.30
CA ALA A 69 -7.73 11.46 10.05
C ALA A 69 -8.84 10.59 9.42
N SER A 70 -10.09 10.73 9.90
CA SER A 70 -11.25 10.05 9.31
C SER A 70 -11.56 10.54 7.89
N ALA A 71 -11.49 11.85 7.66
CA ALA A 71 -11.60 12.46 6.34
C ALA A 71 -10.47 11.98 5.42
N GLY A 72 -9.27 11.80 5.95
CA GLY A 72 -8.10 11.27 5.25
C GLY A 72 -8.30 9.85 4.74
N VAL A 73 -8.89 8.99 5.57
CA VAL A 73 -9.28 7.62 5.17
C VAL A 73 -10.29 7.68 4.03
N MET A 74 -11.33 8.51 4.15
CA MET A 74 -12.36 8.69 3.10
C MET A 74 -11.75 9.21 1.79
N VAL A 75 -10.86 10.21 1.85
CA VAL A 75 -10.16 10.75 0.67
C VAL A 75 -9.27 9.68 0.03
N SER A 76 -8.54 8.90 0.84
CA SER A 76 -7.69 7.82 0.32
C SER A 76 -8.51 6.73 -0.36
N PHE A 77 -9.68 6.40 0.20
CA PHE A 77 -10.61 5.45 -0.39
C PHE A 77 -11.18 6.00 -1.70
N ALA A 78 -11.65 7.24 -1.72
CA ALA A 78 -12.15 7.90 -2.93
C ALA A 78 -11.08 7.94 -4.03
N ALA A 79 -9.83 8.25 -3.70
CA ALA A 79 -8.72 8.21 -4.64
C ALA A 79 -8.50 6.81 -5.23
N LYS A 80 -8.56 5.75 -4.41
CA LYS A 80 -8.48 4.36 -4.89
C LYS A 80 -9.64 4.01 -5.83
N ILE A 81 -10.86 4.43 -5.50
CA ILE A 81 -12.03 4.22 -6.37
C ILE A 81 -11.87 4.95 -7.70
N LEU A 82 -11.41 6.21 -7.70
CA LEU A 82 -11.14 6.97 -8.92
C LEU A 82 -10.07 6.30 -9.80
N VAL A 83 -9.02 5.74 -9.19
CA VAL A 83 -8.02 4.94 -9.93
C VAL A 83 -8.68 3.73 -10.60
N VAL A 84 -9.49 2.97 -9.86
CA VAL A 84 -10.16 1.78 -10.41
C VAL A 84 -11.14 2.17 -11.53
N ILE A 85 -11.93 3.22 -11.34
CA ILE A 85 -12.84 3.73 -12.37
C ILE A 85 -12.05 4.17 -13.61
N GLY A 86 -11.00 4.97 -13.44
CA GLY A 86 -10.17 5.45 -14.54
C GLY A 86 -9.55 4.29 -15.33
N VAL A 87 -9.00 3.30 -14.63
CA VAL A 87 -8.51 2.07 -15.26
C VAL A 87 -9.62 1.37 -16.03
N VAL A 88 -10.78 1.11 -15.41
CA VAL A 88 -11.90 0.41 -16.06
C VAL A 88 -12.39 1.14 -17.30
N LEU A 89 -12.44 2.47 -17.29
CA LEU A 89 -12.83 3.27 -18.45
C LEU A 89 -11.80 3.13 -19.59
N VAL A 90 -10.51 3.23 -19.29
CA VAL A 90 -9.43 3.05 -20.28
C VAL A 90 -9.42 1.61 -20.82
N LEU A 91 -9.55 0.63 -19.94
CA LEU A 91 -9.59 -0.79 -20.29
C LEU A 91 -10.84 -1.13 -21.09
N GLY A 92 -11.96 -0.46 -20.82
CA GLY A 92 -13.23 -0.57 -21.53
C GLY A 92 -13.12 -0.35 -23.04
N ALA A 93 -12.17 0.48 -23.46
CA ALA A 93 -11.87 0.71 -24.88
C ALA A 93 -10.94 -0.35 -25.51
N HIS A 94 -10.22 -1.14 -24.70
CA HIS A 94 -9.17 -2.08 -25.15
C HIS A 94 -9.46 -3.55 -24.80
N ARG A 95 -10.72 -3.86 -24.44
CA ARG A 95 -11.14 -5.16 -23.87
C ARG A 95 -10.81 -6.38 -24.73
N GLY A 96 -10.81 -6.23 -26.06
CA GLY A 96 -10.61 -7.33 -27.01
C GLY A 96 -9.17 -7.89 -27.06
N ALA A 97 -8.18 -7.15 -26.54
CA ALA A 97 -6.76 -7.53 -26.60
C ALA A 97 -6.19 -8.04 -25.27
N LEU A 98 -7.01 -8.10 -24.22
CA LEU A 98 -6.57 -8.35 -22.85
C LEU A 98 -6.93 -9.76 -22.40
N ALA A 99 -5.97 -10.48 -21.82
CA ALA A 99 -6.26 -11.69 -21.07
C ALA A 99 -6.74 -11.30 -19.64
N PRO A 100 -8.04 -11.43 -19.30
CA PRO A 100 -8.58 -10.91 -18.04
C PRO A 100 -7.99 -11.61 -16.82
N GLY A 101 -7.69 -12.91 -16.92
CA GLY A 101 -7.06 -13.67 -15.86
C GLY A 101 -5.69 -13.10 -15.46
N TRP A 102 -4.88 -12.68 -16.44
CA TRP A 102 -3.56 -12.08 -16.18
C TRP A 102 -3.66 -10.69 -15.56
N PHE A 103 -4.68 -9.90 -15.94
CA PHE A 103 -4.98 -8.64 -15.27
C PHE A 103 -5.31 -8.84 -13.80
N PHE A 104 -6.32 -9.67 -13.50
CA PHE A 104 -6.76 -9.87 -12.12
C PHE A 104 -5.70 -10.57 -11.27
N CYS A 105 -4.93 -11.50 -11.83
CA CYS A 105 -3.84 -12.17 -11.11
C CYS A 105 -2.74 -11.18 -10.73
N ALA A 106 -2.23 -10.38 -11.68
CA ALA A 106 -1.20 -9.38 -11.41
C ALA A 106 -1.70 -8.30 -10.42
N PHE A 107 -2.92 -7.81 -10.63
CA PHE A 107 -3.57 -6.85 -9.75
C PHE A 107 -3.72 -7.38 -8.32
N ALA A 108 -4.26 -8.59 -8.17
CA ALA A 108 -4.47 -9.22 -6.86
C ALA A 108 -3.14 -9.51 -6.15
N ALA A 109 -2.12 -9.95 -6.89
CA ALA A 109 -0.79 -10.20 -6.32
C ALA A 109 -0.22 -8.92 -5.68
N VAL A 110 -0.24 -7.79 -6.39
CA VAL A 110 0.23 -6.50 -5.87
C VAL A 110 -0.62 -6.05 -4.69
N LEU A 111 -1.96 -6.07 -4.85
CA LEU A 111 -2.90 -5.61 -3.83
C LEU A 111 -2.74 -6.37 -2.51
N LEU A 112 -2.78 -7.71 -2.57
CA LEU A 112 -2.67 -8.55 -1.38
C LEU A 112 -1.28 -8.47 -0.77
N GLY A 113 -0.22 -8.53 -1.58
CA GLY A 113 1.15 -8.47 -1.07
C GLY A 113 1.46 -7.15 -0.36
N VAL A 114 1.05 -6.03 -0.93
CA VAL A 114 1.19 -4.71 -0.29
C VAL A 114 0.38 -4.64 1.00
N THR A 115 -0.86 -5.13 0.98
CA THR A 115 -1.74 -5.11 2.17
C THR A 115 -1.14 -5.91 3.32
N VAL A 116 -0.59 -7.11 3.04
CA VAL A 116 0.08 -7.93 4.05
C VAL A 116 1.30 -7.19 4.62
N VAL A 117 2.14 -6.61 3.78
CA VAL A 117 3.35 -5.87 4.22
C VAL A 117 2.98 -4.66 5.07
N GLU A 118 1.93 -3.94 4.69
CA GLU A 118 1.40 -2.79 5.45
C GLU A 118 0.91 -3.23 6.84
N VAL A 119 0.00 -4.20 6.90
CA VAL A 119 -0.59 -4.71 8.16
C VAL A 119 0.49 -5.25 9.09
N VAL A 120 1.41 -6.07 8.58
CA VAL A 120 2.51 -6.65 9.37
C VAL A 120 3.47 -5.55 9.87
N SER A 121 3.80 -4.58 9.03
CA SER A 121 4.74 -3.51 9.41
C SER A 121 4.16 -2.57 10.47
N LEU A 122 2.87 -2.26 10.39
CA LEU A 122 2.18 -1.46 11.40
C LEU A 122 1.96 -2.26 12.69
N GLY A 123 1.53 -3.52 12.60
CA GLY A 123 1.32 -4.40 13.76
C GLY A 123 2.59 -4.67 14.56
N SER A 124 3.73 -4.78 13.87
CA SER A 124 5.04 -4.98 14.53
C SER A 124 5.47 -3.79 15.39
N GLY A 125 5.01 -2.57 15.10
CA GLY A 125 5.29 -1.37 15.89
C GLY A 125 4.49 -1.30 17.20
N SER A 126 3.32 -1.94 17.25
CA SER A 126 2.42 -1.96 18.41
C SER A 126 2.87 -2.91 19.52
N HIS A 127 3.79 -3.84 19.23
CA HIS A 127 4.32 -4.83 20.18
C HIS A 127 5.67 -4.44 20.81
N ALA A 128 6.21 -3.25 20.52
CA ALA A 128 7.38 -2.75 21.23
C ALA A 128 7.04 -2.56 22.72
N PRO A 129 7.77 -3.18 23.67
CA PRO A 129 7.50 -3.04 25.09
C PRO A 129 7.48 -1.55 25.46
N SER A 130 6.39 -1.09 26.08
CA SER A 130 6.33 0.19 26.78
C SER A 130 7.22 0.13 28.03
N GLY A 131 8.52 0.09 27.80
CA GLY A 131 9.54 -0.08 28.83
C GLY A 131 9.81 1.21 29.60
N ARG A 132 9.24 1.26 30.81
CA ARG A 132 9.63 2.03 32.01
C ARG A 132 9.04 3.43 32.16
N PRO A 133 8.03 3.62 33.03
CA PRO A 133 7.81 4.90 33.68
C PRO A 133 9.08 5.22 34.49
N ALA A 134 9.65 6.39 34.27
CA ALA A 134 10.67 6.91 35.17
C ALA A 134 10.04 7.00 36.57
N GLY A 135 10.46 6.09 37.45
CA GLY A 135 10.09 6.13 38.85
C GLY A 135 10.50 7.48 39.42
N ASN A 136 9.50 8.23 39.87
CA ASN A 136 9.65 9.40 40.70
C ASN A 136 10.46 9.02 41.94
N ASN A 137 11.73 9.37 41.98
CA ASN A 137 12.58 9.24 43.16
C ASN A 137 12.37 10.47 44.05
N SER A 138 11.16 10.60 44.60
CA SER A 138 10.92 11.38 45.81
C SER A 138 10.58 10.35 46.87
N ASP A 139 11.57 9.93 47.67
CA ASP A 139 11.42 9.36 49.03
C ASP A 139 12.77 8.77 49.49
N ASP A 140 13.65 9.62 50.03
CA ASP A 140 14.70 9.39 51.04
C ASP A 140 15.59 10.66 51.02
N LYS A 141 15.84 11.48 52.04
CA LYS A 141 15.68 11.49 53.50
C LYS A 141 15.85 12.97 53.92
N THR A 142 14.93 13.52 54.72
CA THR A 142 15.17 13.99 56.11
C THR A 142 16.64 14.14 56.51
#